data_AF-A0A1X7U3L1-F1
#
_entry.id   AF-A0A1X7U3L1-F1
#
_cell.length_a   1.000
_cell.length_b   1.000
_cell.length_c   1.000
_cell.angle_alpha   90.00
_cell.angle_beta   90.00
_cell.angle_gamma   90.00
#
_symmetry.space_group_name_H-M   'P 1'
#
loop_
_entity.id
_entity.type
_entity.pdbx_description
1 polymer ?
#
loop_
_entity_poly.entity_id
_entity_poly.type
_entity_poly.pdbx_seq_one_letter_code
_entity_poly.pdbx_strand_id
1 'polypeptide(L)'
;MDYPSFRRLFLLGKAETEECSAALEQFHKTCHQLGVPLTPESTLDPATTTEFLEIIFNTDRMVTALPEHKRQELRELLERMRGRKSATKEELQLLGGKLRHANKVVHESL
;
A
#
# COMPACT_ATOMS: atom_id res chain seq x y z
N MET A 1 -13.82 -26.45 -0.78
CA MET A 1 -12.92 -25.98 0.30
C MET A 1 -12.53 -24.56 -0.05
N ASP A 2 -13.15 -23.59 0.60
CA ASP A 2 -12.79 -22.17 0.49
C ASP A 2 -11.56 -21.93 1.36
N TYR A 3 -10.38 -21.81 0.75
CA TYR A 3 -9.21 -21.35 1.48
C TYR A 3 -9.34 -19.84 1.69
N PRO A 4 -9.14 -19.32 2.92
CA PRO A 4 -9.09 -17.88 3.13
C PRO A 4 -7.98 -17.32 2.24
N SER A 5 -8.37 -16.51 1.25
CA SER A 5 -7.43 -15.86 0.35
C SER A 5 -6.50 -15.02 1.20
N PHE A 6 -5.23 -15.42 1.34
CA PHE A 6 -4.23 -14.59 2.00
C PHE A 6 -4.22 -13.23 1.31
N ARG A 7 -4.66 -12.18 2.01
CA ARG A 7 -4.95 -10.87 1.42
C ARG A 7 -3.71 -10.00 1.17
N ARG A 8 -2.55 -10.63 0.97
CA ARG A 8 -1.19 -10.08 0.76
C ARG A 8 -0.38 -9.94 2.06
N LEU A 9 0.92 -10.29 1.99
CA LEU A 9 1.90 -10.36 3.08
C LEU A 9 3.19 -9.63 2.66
N PHE A 10 3.95 -9.11 3.62
CA PHE A 10 5.33 -8.64 3.40
C PHE A 10 6.36 -9.53 4.05
N LEU A 11 7.50 -9.66 3.38
CA LEU A 11 8.75 -10.13 3.95
C LEU A 11 9.73 -8.95 3.96
N LEU A 12 10.45 -8.79 5.07
CA LEU A 12 11.44 -7.72 5.24
C LEU A 12 12.79 -8.39 5.47
N GLY A 13 13.80 -7.96 4.72
CA GLY A 13 15.18 -8.37 4.87
C GLY A 13 16.10 -7.16 4.84
N LYS A 14 17.36 -7.33 5.24
CA LYS A 14 18.34 -6.25 5.16
C LYS A 14 18.57 -5.85 3.69
N ALA A 15 18.71 -4.55 3.44
CA ALA A 15 19.05 -4.05 2.11
C ALA A 15 20.43 -4.55 1.67
N GLU A 16 20.60 -4.75 0.36
CA GLU A 16 21.87 -5.18 -0.26
C GLU A 16 22.38 -6.56 0.20
N THR A 17 21.51 -7.39 0.79
CA THR A 17 21.80 -8.79 1.10
C THR A 17 20.84 -9.73 0.37
N GLU A 18 21.22 -11.00 0.27
CA GLU A 18 20.35 -12.05 -0.28
C GLU A 18 19.30 -12.55 0.74
N GLU A 19 19.24 -11.97 1.94
CA GLU A 19 18.33 -12.41 3.01
C GLU A 19 16.87 -12.32 2.58
N CYS A 20 16.48 -11.24 1.90
CA CYS A 20 15.10 -11.06 1.44
C CYS A 20 14.74 -12.08 0.36
N SER A 21 15.65 -12.34 -0.58
CA SER A 21 15.47 -13.34 -1.64
C SER A 21 15.39 -14.76 -1.06
N ALA A 22 16.29 -15.11 -0.14
CA ALA A 22 16.29 -16.41 0.53
C ALA A 22 15.03 -16.62 1.38
N ALA A 23 14.58 -15.59 2.11
CA ALA A 23 13.33 -15.63 2.86
C ALA A 23 12.12 -15.82 1.94
N LEU A 24 12.10 -15.14 0.79
CA LEU A 24 11.04 -15.29 -0.20
C LEU A 24 11.01 -16.71 -0.78
N GLU A 25 12.16 -17.27 -1.15
CA GLU A 25 12.26 -18.64 -1.65
C GLU A 25 11.78 -19.66 -0.60
N GLN A 26 12.20 -19.49 0.65
CA GLN A 26 11.78 -20.36 1.76
C GLN A 26 10.27 -20.23 2.03
N PHE A 27 9.71 -19.04 1.89
CA PHE A 27 8.27 -18.82 2.00
C PHE A 27 7.51 -19.55 0.89
N HIS A 28 7.96 -19.47 -0.37
CA HIS A 28 7.38 -20.22 -1.47
C HIS A 28 7.39 -21.73 -1.22
N LYS A 29 8.51 -22.29 -0.75
CA LYS A 29 8.64 -23.71 -0.40
C LYS A 29 7.65 -24.11 0.70
N THR A 30 7.55 -23.30 1.76
CA THR A 30 6.63 -23.54 2.88
C THR A 30 5.17 -23.53 2.43
N CYS A 31 4.76 -22.52 1.64
CA CYS A 31 3.39 -22.45 1.12
C CYS A 31 3.06 -23.63 0.21
N HIS A 32 4.00 -24.04 -0.66
CA HIS A 32 3.84 -25.21 -1.50
C HIS A 32 3.60 -26.49 -0.67
N GLN A 33 4.40 -26.70 0.39
CA GLN A 33 4.24 -27.83 1.31
C GLN A 33 2.90 -27.81 2.06
N LEU A 34 2.39 -26.63 2.41
CA LEU A 34 1.11 -26.44 3.10
C LEU A 34 -0.10 -26.46 2.14
N GLY A 35 0.12 -26.59 0.83
CA GLY A 35 -0.94 -26.51 -0.17
C GLY A 35 -1.58 -25.12 -0.29
N VAL A 36 -0.88 -24.06 0.13
CA VAL A 36 -1.34 -22.67 0.00
C VAL A 36 -1.04 -22.19 -1.42
N PRO A 37 -2.05 -21.80 -2.20
CA PRO A 37 -1.83 -21.32 -3.56
C PRO A 37 -1.16 -19.95 -3.55
N LEU A 38 0.07 -19.87 -4.09
CA LEU A 38 0.74 -18.62 -4.40
C LEU A 38 0.70 -18.40 -5.91
N THR A 39 0.11 -17.28 -6.34
CA THR A 39 0.15 -16.86 -7.74
C THR A 39 1.43 -16.04 -7.99
N PRO A 40 2.33 -16.46 -8.90
CA PRO A 40 3.57 -15.73 -9.20
C PRO A 40 3.32 -14.26 -9.57
N GLU A 41 2.21 -13.98 -10.22
CA GLU A 41 1.78 -12.63 -10.65
C GLU A 41 1.46 -11.68 -9.48
N SER A 42 1.27 -12.21 -8.28
CA SER A 42 0.94 -11.42 -7.08
C SER A 42 2.12 -11.24 -6.13
N THR A 43 3.22 -11.93 -6.39
CA THR A 43 4.45 -11.81 -5.60
C THR A 43 5.34 -10.77 -6.28
N LEU A 44 5.79 -9.81 -5.49
CA LEU A 44 6.77 -8.82 -5.93
C LEU A 44 8.16 -9.29 -5.52
N ASP A 45 9.12 -9.08 -6.40
CA ASP A 45 10.52 -9.29 -6.09
C ASP A 45 10.98 -8.35 -4.97
N PRO A 46 12.08 -8.69 -4.26
CA PRO A 46 12.68 -7.80 -3.28
C PRO A 46 12.93 -6.40 -3.86
N ALA A 47 12.32 -5.38 -3.27
CA ALA A 47 12.41 -4.00 -3.70
C ALA A 47 12.42 -3.04 -2.51
N THR A 48 13.18 -1.96 -2.61
CA THR A 48 13.22 -0.90 -1.58
C THR A 48 12.07 0.09 -1.71
N THR A 49 11.39 0.08 -2.85
CA THR A 49 10.18 0.88 -3.10
C THR A 49 9.08 -0.01 -3.67
N THR A 50 7.94 -0.10 -2.98
CA THR A 50 6.80 -0.93 -3.39
C THR A 50 5.48 -0.26 -3.05
N GLU A 51 4.46 -0.42 -3.89
CA GLU A 51 3.09 -0.02 -3.58
C GLU A 51 2.31 -1.20 -2.99
N PHE A 52 1.67 -0.98 -1.83
CA PHE A 52 0.87 -1.97 -1.15
C PHE A 52 -0.34 -1.34 -0.46
N LEU A 53 -1.52 -1.93 -0.67
CA LEU A 53 -2.80 -1.37 -0.22
C LEU A 53 -2.92 0.12 -0.59
N GLU A 54 -2.40 0.44 -1.78
CA GLU A 54 -2.43 1.78 -2.38
C GLU A 54 -1.63 2.83 -1.59
N ILE A 55 -0.61 2.37 -0.86
CA ILE A 55 0.40 3.16 -0.16
C ILE A 55 1.77 2.75 -0.68
N ILE A 56 2.60 3.73 -1.02
CA ILE A 56 4.01 3.51 -1.34
C ILE A 56 4.78 3.34 -0.04
N PHE A 57 5.55 2.27 0.06
CA PHE A 57 6.57 2.03 1.06
C PHE A 57 7.93 2.26 0.43
N ASN A 58 8.74 3.16 1.00
CA ASN A 58 10.12 3.39 0.59
C ASN A 58 11.03 3.17 1.81
N THR A 59 11.79 2.07 1.79
CA THR A 59 12.68 1.66 2.88
C THR A 59 13.98 2.46 2.90
N ASP A 60 14.43 3.01 1.76
CA ASP A 60 15.66 3.81 1.69
C ASP A 60 15.53 5.13 2.46
N ARG A 61 14.35 5.74 2.36
CA ARG A 61 14.01 7.00 3.04
C ARG A 61 13.23 6.78 4.33
N MET A 62 12.84 5.54 4.63
CA MET A 62 11.98 5.16 5.76
C MET A 62 10.66 5.97 5.79
N VAL A 63 10.02 6.11 4.63
CA VAL A 63 8.77 6.86 4.49
C VAL A 63 7.67 6.03 3.85
N THR A 64 6.44 6.33 4.26
CA THR A 64 5.24 5.92 3.54
C THR A 64 4.64 7.13 2.81
N ALA A 65 4.06 6.90 1.63
CA ALA A 65 3.51 7.97 0.82
C ALA A 65 2.27 7.51 0.04
N LEU A 66 1.44 8.45 -0.37
CA LEU A 66 0.39 8.18 -1.35
C LEU A 66 1.00 8.08 -2.75
N PRO A 67 0.53 7.13 -3.58
CA PRO A 67 0.80 7.11 -5.02
C PRO A 67 0.41 8.44 -5.69
N GLU A 68 1.17 8.84 -6.71
CA GLU A 68 1.00 10.18 -7.32
C GLU A 68 -0.41 10.43 -7.83
N HIS A 69 -1.00 9.45 -8.52
CA HIS A 69 -2.37 9.56 -9.02
C HIS A 69 -3.38 9.86 -7.90
N LYS A 70 -3.24 9.24 -6.73
CA LYS A 70 -4.10 9.50 -5.56
C LYS A 70 -3.89 10.87 -4.95
N ARG A 71 -2.63 11.33 -4.90
CA ARG A 71 -2.31 12.70 -4.45
C ARG A 71 -2.95 13.71 -5.37
N GLN A 72 -2.87 13.49 -6.68
CA GLN A 72 -3.46 14.37 -7.68
C GLN A 72 -4.99 14.39 -7.59
N GLU A 73 -5.65 13.23 -7.50
CA GLU A 73 -7.10 13.15 -7.33
C GLU A 73 -7.58 13.87 -6.06
N LEU A 74 -6.87 13.70 -4.93
CA LEU A 74 -7.20 14.36 -3.68
C LEU A 74 -7.01 15.87 -3.80
N ARG A 75 -5.92 16.31 -4.43
CA ARG A 75 -5.65 17.74 -4.69
C ARG A 75 -6.76 18.36 -5.55
N GLU A 76 -7.16 17.71 -6.63
CA GLU A 76 -8.24 18.17 -7.49
C GLU A 76 -9.59 18.22 -6.77
N LEU A 77 -9.88 17.27 -5.88
CA LEU A 77 -11.08 17.31 -5.07
C LEU A 77 -11.05 18.48 -4.07
N LEU A 78 -9.92 18.71 -3.41
CA LEU A 78 -9.74 19.84 -2.50
C LEU A 78 -9.89 21.18 -3.23
N GLU A 79 -9.26 21.33 -4.39
CA GLU A 79 -9.36 22.55 -5.21
C GLU A 79 -10.80 22.83 -5.67
N ARG A 80 -11.54 21.79 -6.10
CA ARG A 80 -12.97 21.93 -6.47
C ARG A 80 -13.86 22.32 -5.31
N MET A 81 -13.50 21.92 -4.08
CA MET A 81 -14.29 22.21 -2.88
C MET A 81 -13.90 23.54 -2.23
N ARG A 82 -12.68 24.03 -2.50
CA ARG A 82 -12.16 25.27 -1.93
C ARG A 82 -13.02 26.47 -2.30
N GLY A 83 -13.39 27.27 -1.31
CA GLY A 83 -14.18 28.49 -1.50
C GLY A 83 -15.68 28.29 -1.73
N ARG A 84 -16.17 27.04 -1.81
CA ARG A 84 -17.62 26.76 -1.87
C ARG A 84 -18.26 27.00 -0.50
N LYS A 85 -19.43 27.65 -0.50
CA LYS A 85 -20.24 27.85 0.71
C LYS A 85 -21.16 26.66 1.03
N SER A 86 -21.33 25.73 0.09
CA SER A 86 -22.15 24.53 0.25
C SER A 86 -21.59 23.36 -0.55
N ALA A 87 -21.82 22.15 -0.03
CA ALA A 87 -21.48 20.88 -0.63
C ALA A 87 -22.60 19.86 -0.35
N THR A 88 -22.73 18.89 -1.24
CA THR A 88 -23.64 17.74 -1.06
C THR A 88 -23.07 16.75 -0.04
N LYS A 89 -23.93 15.88 0.48
CA LYS A 89 -23.51 14.82 1.40
C LYS A 89 -22.53 13.87 0.72
N GLU A 90 -22.78 13.53 -0.54
CA GLU A 90 -21.96 12.64 -1.35
C GLU A 90 -20.54 13.20 -1.56
N GLU A 91 -20.43 14.50 -1.84
CA GLU A 91 -19.14 15.19 -1.98
C GLU A 91 -18.34 15.15 -0.67
N LEU A 92 -18.99 15.39 0.47
CA LEU A 92 -18.34 15.33 1.78
C LEU A 92 -17.92 13.91 2.16
N GLN A 93 -18.73 12.90 1.84
CA GLN A 93 -18.39 11.50 2.08
C GLN A 93 -17.22 11.04 1.21
N LEU A 94 -17.20 11.43 -0.06
CA LEU A 94 -16.08 11.16 -0.96
C LEU A 94 -14.78 11.79 -0.44
N LEU A 95 -14.83 13.08 -0.08
CA LEU A 95 -13.69 13.79 0.48
C LEU A 95 -13.20 13.14 1.79
N GLY A 96 -14.12 12.86 2.72
CA GLY A 96 -13.81 12.21 3.98
C GLY A 96 -13.19 10.82 3.78
N GLY A 97 -13.64 10.05 2.79
CA GLY A 97 -13.06 8.77 2.41
C GLY A 97 -11.62 8.90 1.92
N LYS A 98 -11.37 9.82 0.98
CA LYS A 98 -10.02 10.06 0.44
C LYS A 98 -9.05 10.60 1.51
N LEU A 99 -9.51 11.53 2.36
CA LEU A 99 -8.71 12.06 3.47
C LEU A 99 -8.38 11.00 4.52
N ARG A 100 -9.35 10.14 4.88
CA ARG A 100 -9.10 9.03 5.82
C ARG A 100 -8.00 8.10 5.31
N HIS A 101 -7.99 7.81 4.01
CA HIS A 101 -6.95 7.00 3.42
C HIS A 101 -5.60 7.74 3.40
N ALA A 102 -5.59 9.03 3.04
CA ALA A 102 -4.40 9.87 3.07
C ALA A 102 -3.76 9.99 4.46
N ASN A 103 -4.56 10.07 5.52
CA ASN A 103 -4.08 10.16 6.90
C ASN A 103 -3.24 8.96 7.34
N LYS A 104 -3.25 7.83 6.62
CA LYS A 104 -2.37 6.69 6.91
C LYS A 104 -0.89 6.96 6.65
N VAL A 105 -0.58 7.98 5.84
CA VAL A 105 0.80 8.31 5.44
C VAL A 105 1.21 9.73 5.81
N VAL A 106 0.29 10.52 6.36
CA VAL A 106 0.59 11.85 6.89
C VAL A 106 1.07 11.67 8.32
N HIS A 107 2.36 11.86 8.53
CA HIS A 107 2.95 11.91 9.86
C HIS A 107 2.96 13.35 10.35
N GLU A 108 2.52 13.57 11.58
CA GLU A 108 2.67 14.87 12.24
C GLU A 108 4.14 15.02 12.64
N SER A 109 4.85 15.93 11.97
CA SER A 109 6.19 16.34 12.38
C SER A 109 6.06 17.21 13.64
N LEU A 110 6.24 16.60 14.82
CA LEU A 110 6.43 17.30 16.09
C LEU A 110 7.84 17.90 16.20
#